data_AF-A0A7D5KD47-F1
#
_entry.id   AF-A0A7D5KD47-F1
#
_cell.length_a   1.000
_cell.length_b   1.000
_cell.length_c   1.000
_cell.angle_alpha   90.00
_cell.angle_beta   90.00
_cell.angle_gamma   90.00
#
_symmetry.space_group_name_H-M   'P 1'
#
loop_
_entity.id
_entity.type
_entity.pdbx_description
1 polymer ?
#
loop_
_entity_poly.entity_id
_entity_poly.type
_entity_poly.pdbx_seq_one_letter_code
_entity_poly.pdbx_strand_id
1 'polypeptide(L)'
;MELTRRDAVAALSALGVSGSLSGCVAPPGADSAVDVDRVIEGQVAAAAVVYPDEVSGTAAFVETFLERRLEDPTHAKGMEEAITELDTNAEVWYQNRFAALSVADREQVLRNVSADTADEDPSGTASERVRYYVVNDLLLALYASPTGGQLVGIENPQGFAGGLETYQRGPNV
;
A
#
# COMPACT_ATOMS: atom_id res chain seq x y z
N MET A 1 4.77 1.54 -17.70
CA MET A 1 3.31 1.59 -17.49
C MET A 1 3.02 2.59 -16.39
N GLU A 2 1.95 3.37 -16.50
CA GLU A 2 1.67 4.45 -15.54
C GLU A 2 0.52 4.04 -14.61
N LEU A 3 0.76 4.06 -13.30
CA LEU A 3 -0.29 3.95 -12.29
C LEU A 3 -0.97 5.30 -12.12
N THR A 4 -2.30 5.29 -12.13
CA THR A 4 -3.12 6.49 -11.99
C THR A 4 -3.99 6.43 -10.74
N ARG A 5 -4.55 7.57 -10.33
CA ARG A 5 -5.57 7.60 -9.26
C ARG A 5 -6.78 6.72 -9.58
N ARG A 6 -7.12 6.55 -10.86
CA ARG A 6 -8.21 5.66 -11.28
C ARG A 6 -7.87 4.20 -11.01
N ASP A 7 -6.61 3.82 -11.19
CA ASP A 7 -6.13 2.48 -10.86
C ASP A 7 -6.21 2.22 -9.37
N ALA A 8 -5.91 3.22 -8.53
CA ALA A 8 -6.07 3.11 -7.07
C ALA A 8 -7.54 2.90 -6.68
N VAL A 9 -8.45 3.66 -7.27
CA VAL A 9 -9.90 3.49 -7.03
C VAL A 9 -10.40 2.12 -7.51
N ALA A 10 -9.90 1.62 -8.65
CA ALA A 10 -10.22 0.29 -9.15
C ALA A 10 -9.68 -0.81 -8.21
N ALA A 11 -8.45 -0.66 -7.71
CA ALA A 11 -7.86 -1.56 -6.72
C ALA A 11 -8.71 -1.62 -5.44
N LEU A 12 -9.07 -0.47 -4.88
CA LEU A 12 -9.95 -0.38 -3.69
C LEU A 12 -11.32 -1.03 -3.92
N SER A 13 -11.88 -0.88 -5.12
CA SER A 13 -13.15 -1.50 -5.50
C SER A 13 -13.03 -3.03 -5.54
N ALA A 14 -11.92 -3.56 -6.05
CA ALA A 14 -11.65 -4.99 -6.08
C ALA A 14 -11.49 -5.60 -4.67
N LEU A 15 -11.02 -4.81 -3.71
CA LEU A 15 -10.90 -5.21 -2.30
C LEU A 15 -12.23 -5.14 -1.53
N GLY A 16 -13.33 -4.77 -2.19
CA GLY A 16 -14.64 -4.66 -1.53
C GLY A 16 -14.71 -3.52 -0.51
N VAL A 17 -13.80 -2.54 -0.59
CA VAL A 17 -13.81 -1.32 0.23
C VAL A 17 -14.86 -0.35 -0.33
N SER A 18 -16.13 -0.77 -0.31
CA SER A 18 -17.29 0.06 -0.67
C SER A 18 -17.70 0.90 0.54
N GLY A 19 -17.29 2.17 0.53
CA GLY A 19 -17.42 3.06 1.68
C GLY A 19 -18.87 3.27 2.13
N SER A 20 -19.13 2.94 3.40
CA SER A 20 -20.10 3.66 4.21
C SER A 20 -19.35 4.68 5.04
N LEU A 21 -19.62 5.97 4.82
CA LEU A 21 -19.17 7.10 5.65
C LEU A 21 -19.84 7.00 7.04
N SER A 22 -19.48 6.03 7.85
CA SER A 22 -19.80 6.01 9.27
C SER A 22 -18.61 6.60 10.01
N GLY A 23 -18.64 7.93 10.16
CA GLY A 23 -17.75 8.63 11.08
C GLY A 23 -17.97 8.12 12.50
N CYS A 24 -17.06 7.27 12.96
CA CYS A 24 -16.98 6.91 14.37
C CYS A 24 -16.22 8.03 15.09
N VAL A 25 -16.96 8.87 15.82
CA VAL A 25 -16.39 9.80 16.80
C VAL A 25 -15.74 8.98 17.91
N ALA A 26 -14.41 9.06 18.03
CA ALA A 26 -13.67 8.45 19.14
C ALA A 26 -13.94 9.22 20.46
N PRO A 27 -14.05 8.52 21.61
CA PRO A 27 -14.16 9.18 22.92
C PRO A 27 -12.84 9.87 23.30
N PRO A 28 -12.85 10.98 24.05
CA PRO A 28 -11.64 11.69 24.40
C PRO A 28 -10.90 10.98 25.55
N GLY A 29 -9.77 10.37 25.21
CA GLY A 29 -8.79 9.79 26.13
C GLY A 29 -7.55 9.41 25.34
N ALA A 30 -6.46 10.14 25.55
CA ALA A 30 -5.32 10.27 24.65
C ALA A 30 -4.54 8.96 24.37
N ASP A 31 -4.44 8.62 23.08
CA ASP A 31 -3.25 8.08 22.42
C ASP A 31 -3.09 8.89 21.13
N SER A 32 -1.88 9.32 20.78
CA SER A 32 -1.58 10.27 19.70
C SER A 32 -2.36 9.95 18.42
N ALA A 33 -3.00 10.97 17.84
CA ALA A 33 -3.57 10.84 16.50
C ALA A 33 -2.46 10.40 15.54
N VAL A 34 -2.73 9.36 14.74
CA VAL A 34 -1.78 8.83 13.74
C VAL A 34 -1.26 9.98 12.88
N ASP A 35 0.06 10.05 12.72
CA ASP A 35 0.70 11.00 11.81
C ASP A 35 0.51 10.52 10.35
N VAL A 36 -0.64 10.87 9.78
CA VAL A 36 -1.08 10.43 8.45
C VAL A 36 -0.08 10.83 7.36
N ASP A 37 0.42 12.06 7.41
CA ASP A 37 1.35 12.57 6.39
C ASP A 37 2.67 11.78 6.44
N ARG A 38 3.20 11.51 7.64
CA ARG A 38 4.39 10.65 7.82
C ARG A 38 4.16 9.24 7.28
N VAL A 39 3.00 8.66 7.55
CA VAL A 39 2.66 7.31 7.09
C VAL A 39 2.63 7.26 5.56
N ILE A 40 2.00 8.24 4.92
CA ILE A 40 1.95 8.36 3.46
C ILE A 40 3.37 8.54 2.88
N GLU A 41 4.17 9.45 3.43
CA GLU A 41 5.56 9.66 2.99
C GLU A 41 6.39 8.37 3.07
N GLY A 42 6.28 7.64 4.18
CA GLY A 42 6.96 6.37 4.38
C GLY A 42 6.53 5.28 3.38
N GLN A 43 5.24 5.18 3.10
CA GLN A 43 4.71 4.23 2.12
C GLN A 43 5.10 4.58 0.68
N VAL A 44 5.06 5.85 0.30
CA VAL A 44 5.54 6.31 -1.01
C VAL A 44 7.04 6.01 -1.16
N ALA A 45 7.82 6.21 -0.10
CA ALA A 45 9.23 5.87 -0.10
C ALA A 45 9.49 4.36 -0.24
N ALA A 46 8.69 3.52 0.41
CA ALA A 46 8.75 2.06 0.29
C ALA A 46 8.29 1.59 -1.10
N ALA A 47 7.28 2.23 -1.69
CA ALA A 47 6.80 1.93 -3.04
C ALA A 47 7.89 2.12 -4.10
N ALA A 48 8.78 3.10 -3.92
CA ALA A 48 9.93 3.30 -4.81
C ALA A 48 10.95 2.14 -4.79
N VAL A 49 10.86 1.23 -3.81
CA VAL A 49 11.68 0.01 -3.73
C VAL A 49 10.88 -1.23 -4.11
N VAL A 50 9.64 -1.33 -3.63
CA VAL A 50 8.80 -2.53 -3.81
C VAL A 50 8.22 -2.61 -5.21
N TYR A 51 7.91 -1.48 -5.84
CA TYR A 51 7.37 -1.47 -7.19
C TYR A 51 8.46 -1.63 -8.24
N PRO A 52 8.20 -2.41 -9.29
CA PRO A 52 9.15 -2.62 -10.36
C PRO A 52 9.36 -1.33 -11.17
N ASP A 53 10.58 -1.14 -11.67
CA ASP A 53 11.03 0.09 -12.36
C ASP A 53 10.23 0.41 -13.64
N GLU A 54 9.55 -0.58 -14.22
CA GLU A 54 8.68 -0.42 -15.37
C GLU A 54 7.41 0.41 -15.05
N VAL A 55 7.13 0.68 -13.77
CA VAL A 55 5.93 1.39 -13.31
C VAL A 55 6.25 2.81 -12.87
N SER A 56 5.46 3.77 -13.38
CA SER A 56 5.52 5.19 -13.01
C SER A 56 4.22 5.64 -12.32
N GLY A 57 4.19 6.88 -11.80
CA GLY A 57 2.99 7.44 -11.15
C GLY A 57 2.71 6.91 -9.73
N THR A 58 3.70 6.26 -9.12
CA THR A 58 3.57 5.50 -7.87
C THR A 58 3.11 6.35 -6.69
N ALA A 59 3.64 7.56 -6.52
CA ALA A 59 3.29 8.44 -5.40
C ALA A 59 1.79 8.76 -5.35
N ALA A 60 1.25 9.33 -6.43
CA ALA A 60 -0.16 9.72 -6.52
C ALA A 60 -1.11 8.51 -6.40
N PHE A 61 -0.68 7.34 -6.90
CA PHE A 61 -1.42 6.09 -6.76
C PHE A 61 -1.47 5.62 -5.31
N VAL A 62 -0.31 5.54 -4.63
CA VAL A 62 -0.21 5.10 -3.24
C VAL A 62 -0.96 6.04 -2.31
N GLU A 63 -0.80 7.36 -2.48
CA GLU A 63 -1.57 8.37 -1.74
C GLU A 63 -3.08 8.09 -1.83
N THR A 64 -3.60 7.93 -3.05
CA THR A 64 -5.03 7.69 -3.29
C THR A 64 -5.50 6.35 -2.71
N PHE A 65 -4.66 5.32 -2.77
CA PHE A 65 -4.97 4.01 -2.20
C PHE A 65 -5.04 4.08 -0.66
N LEU A 66 -4.10 4.79 -0.04
CA LEU A 66 -4.00 4.92 1.42
C LEU A 66 -5.12 5.75 2.04
N GLU A 67 -5.69 6.73 1.31
CA GLU A 67 -6.83 7.52 1.79
C GLU A 67 -7.94 6.65 2.39
N ARG A 68 -8.26 5.52 1.74
CA ARG A 68 -9.26 4.56 2.25
C ARG A 68 -8.71 3.57 3.25
N ARG A 69 -7.45 3.16 3.10
CA ARG A 69 -6.82 2.21 4.02
C ARG A 69 -6.66 2.78 5.43
N LEU A 70 -6.45 4.09 5.54
CA LEU A 70 -6.28 4.81 6.79
C LEU A 70 -7.60 5.22 7.46
N GLU A 71 -8.75 4.95 6.83
CA GLU A 71 -10.07 5.12 7.48
C GLU A 71 -10.30 4.10 8.61
N ASP A 72 -9.66 2.94 8.54
CA ASP A 72 -9.63 1.98 9.65
C ASP A 72 -8.56 2.37 10.68
N PRO A 73 -8.95 2.83 11.88
CA PRO A 73 -7.99 3.31 12.89
C PRO A 73 -7.05 2.21 13.39
N THR A 74 -7.47 0.94 13.39
CA THR A 74 -6.62 -0.18 13.80
C THR A 74 -5.52 -0.39 12.77
N HIS A 75 -5.90 -0.31 11.48
CA HIS A 75 -4.95 -0.45 10.39
C HIS A 75 -3.98 0.73 10.30
N ALA A 76 -4.50 1.95 10.45
CA ALA A 76 -3.70 3.17 10.45
C ALA A 76 -2.63 3.14 11.55
N LYS A 77 -2.99 2.69 12.76
CA LYS A 77 -2.04 2.53 13.87
C LYS A 77 -0.97 1.48 13.56
N GLY A 78 -1.35 0.32 13.03
CA GLY A 78 -0.38 -0.72 12.66
C GLY A 78 0.60 -0.24 11.58
N MET A 79 0.13 0.55 10.62
CA MET A 79 0.97 1.16 9.60
C MET A 79 1.93 2.21 10.19
N GLU A 80 1.46 3.05 11.11
CA GLU A 80 2.32 4.01 11.83
C GLU A 80 3.41 3.32 12.63
N GLU A 81 3.10 2.24 13.34
CA GLU A 81 4.06 1.44 14.09
C GLU A 81 5.11 0.82 13.16
N ALA A 82 4.71 0.30 11.99
CA ALA A 82 5.62 -0.24 11.00
C ALA A 82 6.53 0.83 10.37
N ILE A 83 6.01 2.01 10.04
CA ILE A 83 6.82 3.14 9.54
C ILE A 83 7.77 3.64 10.64
N THR A 84 7.35 3.63 11.90
CA THR A 84 8.20 3.99 13.03
C THR A 84 9.38 3.03 13.19
N GLU A 85 9.16 1.73 12.96
CA GLU A 85 10.23 0.74 12.95
C GLU A 85 11.24 1.03 11.82
N LEU A 86 10.76 1.32 10.61
CA LEU A 86 11.64 1.67 9.48
C LEU A 86 12.44 2.94 9.76
N ASP A 87 11.79 3.99 10.28
CA ASP A 87 12.48 5.23 10.66
C ASP A 87 13.52 4.99 11.75
N THR A 88 13.23 4.13 12.74
CA THR A 88 14.17 3.80 13.82
C THR A 88 15.43 3.12 13.27
N ASN A 89 15.25 2.11 12.40
CA ASN A 89 16.37 1.41 11.79
C ASN A 89 17.15 2.29 10.80
N ALA A 90 16.44 3.12 10.02
CA ALA A 90 17.04 4.10 9.13
C ALA A 90 17.89 5.12 9.91
N GLU A 91 17.41 5.62 11.04
CA GLU A 91 18.15 6.56 11.88
C GLU A 91 19.41 5.91 12.47
N VAL A 92 19.30 4.65 12.93
CA VAL A 92 20.44 3.91 13.49
C VAL A 92 21.55 3.67 12.48
N TRP A 93 21.21 3.34 11.22
CA TRP A 93 22.21 2.98 10.21
C TRP A 93 22.65 4.15 9.32
N TYR A 94 21.76 5.11 9.09
CA TYR A 94 21.93 6.17 8.09
C TYR A 94 21.71 7.58 8.65
N GLN A 95 21.37 7.73 9.94
CA GLN A 95 21.16 9.03 10.62
C GLN A 95 20.14 9.92 9.89
N ASN A 96 19.13 9.29 9.31
CA ASN A 96 18.06 9.97 8.62
C ASN A 96 16.80 9.12 8.63
N ARG A 97 15.65 9.75 8.39
CA ARG A 97 14.35 9.08 8.29
C ARG A 97 14.28 8.24 7.03
N PHE A 98 13.53 7.14 7.07
CA PHE A 98 13.40 6.20 5.96
C PHE A 98 12.96 6.90 4.66
N ALA A 99 11.97 7.80 4.76
CA ALA A 99 11.45 8.54 3.62
C ALA A 99 12.47 9.52 2.98
N ALA A 100 13.50 9.93 3.71
CA ALA A 100 14.53 10.86 3.24
C ALA A 100 15.77 10.15 2.66
N LEU A 101 15.87 8.83 2.80
CA LEU A 101 16.98 8.03 2.26
C LEU A 101 16.95 7.94 0.73
N SER A 102 18.08 7.53 0.13
CA SER A 102 18.11 7.12 -1.28
C SER A 102 17.34 5.80 -1.48
N VAL A 103 16.88 5.49 -2.70
CA VAL A 103 16.17 4.22 -2.98
C VAL A 103 17.01 3.00 -2.58
N ALA A 104 18.31 3.02 -2.87
CA ALA A 104 19.22 1.94 -2.52
C ALA A 104 19.35 1.75 -1.00
N ASP A 105 19.40 2.85 -0.24
CA ASP A 105 19.49 2.76 1.23
C ASP A 105 18.15 2.31 1.84
N ARG A 106 17.01 2.74 1.27
CA ARG A 106 15.67 2.23 1.67
C ARG A 106 15.57 0.73 1.47
N GLU A 107 16.04 0.24 0.33
CA GLU A 107 16.08 -1.18 0.02
C GLU A 107 16.95 -1.96 1.02
N GLN A 108 18.10 -1.39 1.39
CA GLN A 108 18.95 -1.99 2.41
C GLN A 108 18.29 -2.01 3.79
N VAL A 109 17.55 -0.96 4.17
CA VAL A 109 16.77 -0.95 5.42
C VAL A 109 15.75 -2.10 5.43
N LEU A 110 14.96 -2.24 4.36
CA LEU A 110 13.94 -3.30 4.24
C LEU A 110 14.55 -4.71 4.32
N ARG A 111 15.71 -4.92 3.69
CA ARG A 111 16.46 -6.19 3.78
C ARG A 111 17.00 -6.46 5.18
N ASN A 112 17.55 -5.45 5.85
CA ASN A 112 18.11 -5.62 7.18
C ASN A 112 17.04 -5.94 8.23
N VAL A 113 15.83 -5.39 8.08
CA VAL A 113 14.68 -5.79 8.92
C VAL A 113 14.03 -7.09 8.45
N SER A 114 14.58 -7.75 7.42
CA SER A 114 14.11 -9.03 6.87
C SER A 114 12.65 -9.03 6.42
N ALA A 115 12.14 -7.88 5.96
CA ALA A 115 10.76 -7.75 5.49
C ALA A 115 10.47 -8.54 4.20
N ASP A 116 11.50 -8.99 3.50
CA ASP A 116 11.38 -9.83 2.30
C ASP A 116 11.16 -11.31 2.62
N THR A 117 11.60 -11.78 3.78
CA THR A 117 11.51 -13.20 4.20
C THR A 117 10.61 -13.45 5.41
N ALA A 118 10.20 -12.40 6.13
CA ALA A 118 9.29 -12.54 7.26
C ALA A 118 7.90 -13.03 6.83
N ASP A 119 7.27 -13.81 7.70
CA ASP A 119 5.85 -14.16 7.57
C ASP A 119 4.99 -12.90 7.78
N GLU A 120 3.81 -12.84 7.16
CA GLU A 120 2.87 -11.74 7.43
C GLU A 120 2.08 -11.97 8.72
N ASP A 121 2.37 -11.17 9.76
CA ASP A 121 1.61 -11.16 11.01
C ASP A 121 1.42 -9.72 11.52
N PRO A 122 0.18 -9.18 11.53
CA PRO A 122 -0.10 -7.83 12.01
C PRO A 122 0.16 -7.66 13.53
N SER A 123 0.15 -8.76 14.27
CA SER A 123 0.44 -8.81 15.72
C SER A 123 1.83 -9.35 16.04
N GLY A 124 2.63 -9.64 15.01
CA GLY A 124 3.93 -10.27 15.12
C GLY A 124 5.04 -9.30 15.52
N THR A 125 6.26 -9.73 15.25
CA THR A 125 7.51 -8.98 15.37
C THR A 125 7.55 -7.76 14.44
N ALA A 126 8.54 -6.88 14.67
CA ALA A 126 8.81 -5.73 13.81
C ALA A 126 8.85 -6.10 12.32
N SER A 127 9.60 -7.14 11.97
CA SER A 127 9.75 -7.64 10.60
C SER A 127 8.42 -8.10 9.99
N GLU A 128 7.63 -8.86 10.75
CA GLU A 128 6.33 -9.39 10.30
C GLU A 128 5.29 -8.27 10.14
N ARG A 129 5.33 -7.25 11.00
CA ARG A 129 4.48 -6.06 10.86
C ARG A 129 4.89 -5.21 9.66
N VAL A 130 6.18 -5.01 9.40
CA VAL A 130 6.65 -4.32 8.18
C VAL A 130 6.23 -5.11 6.93
N ARG A 131 6.36 -6.44 6.96
CA ARG A 131 5.86 -7.31 5.87
C ARG A 131 4.37 -7.07 5.62
N TYR A 132 3.56 -7.12 6.68
CA TYR A 132 2.11 -7.00 6.59
C TYR A 132 1.64 -5.59 6.19
N TYR A 133 2.05 -4.56 6.92
CA TYR A 133 1.52 -3.20 6.80
C TYR A 133 2.17 -2.36 5.71
N VAL A 134 3.40 -2.68 5.29
CA VAL A 134 4.14 -1.89 4.29
C VAL A 134 4.24 -2.68 2.98
N VAL A 135 4.97 -3.79 2.99
CA VAL A 135 5.27 -4.53 1.75
C VAL A 135 4.00 -5.11 1.13
N ASN A 136 3.20 -5.83 1.92
CA ASN A 136 2.01 -6.52 1.41
C ASN A 136 0.89 -5.53 1.04
N ASP A 137 0.69 -4.45 1.78
CA ASP A 137 -0.30 -3.42 1.41
C ASP A 137 0.05 -2.77 0.06
N LEU A 138 1.33 -2.50 -0.20
CA LEU A 138 1.78 -1.98 -1.50
C LEU A 138 1.60 -3.00 -2.62
N LEU A 139 2.00 -4.26 -2.41
CA LEU A 139 1.83 -5.32 -3.41
C LEU A 139 0.36 -5.61 -3.68
N LEU A 140 -0.48 -5.58 -2.64
CA LEU A 140 -1.93 -5.70 -2.76
C LEU A 140 -2.51 -4.60 -3.64
N ALA A 141 -2.11 -3.34 -3.39
CA ALA A 141 -2.53 -2.21 -4.21
C ALA A 141 -2.14 -2.41 -5.69
N LEU A 142 -0.88 -2.77 -5.94
CA LEU A 142 -0.37 -2.98 -7.29
C LEU A 142 -1.16 -4.10 -8.00
N TYR A 143 -1.28 -5.27 -7.40
CA TYR A 143 -1.93 -6.43 -8.05
C TYR A 143 -3.43 -6.30 -8.18
N ALA A 144 -4.10 -5.57 -7.30
CA ALA A 144 -5.52 -5.27 -7.44
C ALA A 144 -5.80 -4.19 -8.50
N SER A 145 -4.78 -3.43 -8.91
CA SER A 145 -4.94 -2.38 -9.91
C SER A 145 -4.97 -2.94 -11.34
N PRO A 146 -5.70 -2.31 -12.28
CA PRO A 146 -5.71 -2.72 -13.68
C PRO A 146 -4.31 -2.77 -14.31
N THR A 147 -3.52 -1.70 -14.12
CA THR A 147 -2.16 -1.60 -14.66
C THR A 147 -1.21 -2.63 -14.04
N GLY A 148 -1.26 -2.86 -12.72
CA GLY A 148 -0.41 -3.86 -12.08
C GLY A 148 -0.84 -5.30 -12.39
N GLY A 149 -2.14 -5.55 -12.54
CA GLY A 149 -2.67 -6.83 -13.03
C GLY A 149 -2.17 -7.19 -14.44
N GLN A 150 -2.12 -6.20 -15.33
CA GLN A 150 -1.52 -6.31 -16.67
C GLN A 150 -0.03 -6.64 -16.61
N LEU A 151 0.71 -5.95 -15.76
CA LEU A 151 2.16 -6.14 -15.62
C LEU A 151 2.54 -7.57 -15.27
N VAL A 152 1.78 -8.22 -14.38
CA VAL A 152 2.09 -9.58 -13.93
C VAL A 152 1.24 -10.66 -14.62
N GLY A 153 0.44 -10.28 -15.62
CA GLY A 153 -0.36 -11.21 -16.42
C GLY A 153 -1.47 -11.92 -15.64
N ILE A 154 -1.96 -11.31 -14.55
CA ILE A 154 -3.05 -11.84 -13.71
C ILE A 154 -4.41 -11.20 -14.03
N GLU A 155 -4.51 -10.54 -15.18
CA GLU A 155 -5.77 -9.99 -15.66
C GLU A 155 -6.84 -11.08 -15.71
N ASN A 156 -8.06 -10.74 -15.28
CA ASN A 156 -9.20 -11.63 -15.51
C ASN A 156 -9.38 -11.81 -17.03
N PRO A 157 -9.20 -13.04 -17.56
CA PRO A 157 -9.25 -13.26 -19.00
C PRO A 157 -10.64 -12.96 -19.56
N GLN A 158 -10.66 -12.40 -20.76
CA GLN A 158 -11.88 -12.13 -21.52
C GLN A 158 -12.73 -13.42 -21.62
N GLY A 159 -13.91 -13.43 -21.01
CA GLY A 159 -14.88 -14.54 -21.08
C GLY A 159 -15.10 -15.33 -19.78
N PHE A 160 -14.41 -15.04 -18.68
CA PHE A 160 -14.74 -15.56 -17.34
C PHE A 160 -15.61 -14.57 -16.56
N ALA A 161 -16.49 -15.08 -15.69
CA ALA A 161 -17.49 -14.28 -14.96
C ALA A 161 -16.79 -13.21 -14.07
N GLY A 162 -16.87 -11.94 -14.47
CA GLY A 162 -16.31 -10.81 -13.71
C GLY A 162 -15.81 -9.60 -14.51
N GLY A 163 -15.73 -9.66 -15.85
CA GLY A 163 -15.26 -8.53 -16.67
C GLY A 163 -16.34 -7.46 -16.92
N LEU A 164 -16.12 -6.22 -16.47
CA LEU A 164 -17.13 -5.14 -16.48
C LEU A 164 -17.46 -4.54 -17.86
N GLU A 165 -16.64 -4.74 -18.90
CA GLU A 165 -16.88 -4.10 -20.21
C GLU A 165 -17.54 -5.02 -21.26
N THR A 166 -17.29 -6.33 -21.19
CA THR A 166 -17.71 -7.25 -22.27
C THR A 166 -19.21 -7.56 -22.23
N TYR A 167 -19.88 -7.36 -21.09
CA TYR A 167 -21.33 -7.59 -20.95
C TYR A 167 -22.22 -6.45 -21.45
N GLN A 168 -21.68 -5.26 -21.75
CA GLN A 168 -22.50 -4.14 -22.23
C GLN A 168 -22.68 -4.08 -23.74
N ARG A 169 -21.89 -4.85 -24.51
CA ARG A 169 -22.03 -4.88 -25.97
C ARG A 169 -22.86 -6.10 -26.37
N GLY A 170 -24.18 -5.91 -26.40
CA GLY A 170 -25.08 -6.86 -27.04
C GLY A 170 -24.68 -7.11 -28.50
N PRO A 171 -24.99 -8.29 -29.08
CA PRO A 171 -24.67 -8.57 -30.46
C PRO A 171 -25.32 -7.51 -31.36
N ASN A 172 -24.53 -6.90 -32.23
CA ASN A 172 -25.06 -6.15 -33.37
C ASN A 172 -25.77 -7.18 -34.26
N VAL A 173 -27.10 -7.24 -34.15
CA VAL A 173 -28.00 -7.91 -35.10
C VAL A 173 -28.56 -6.89 -36.07
#